data_AF-A0A0U2Q3J3-F1
#
_entry.id   AF-A0A0U2Q3J3-F1
#
_cell.length_a   1.000
_cell.length_b   1.000
_cell.length_c   1.000
_cell.angle_alpha   90.00
_cell.angle_beta   90.00
_cell.angle_gamma   90.00
#
_symmetry.space_group_name_H-M   'P 1'
#
loop_
_entity.id
_entity.type
_entity.pdbx_description
1 polymer ?
#
loop_
_entity_poly.entity_id
_entity_poly.type
_entity_poly.pdbx_seq_one_letter_code
_entity_poly.pdbx_strand_id
1 'polypeptide(L)'
;MAEYYLSIGLGIVILAVLAFDLGMFQRHAHTLSMRAAIGWSVFWIAFALVFNLAIYVYVGKESALEFLSGYLVEKSLSVDNLFVFLLIFTYFRVPSEHQHKVLVWGIAGAIVMRGLLIYLGIQLIESYHWLTYLLGAFLVFTGIKTATKSMDD
;
A
#
# COMPACT_ATOMS: atom_id res chain seq x y z
N MET A 1 -5.81 13.79 26.50
CA MET A 1 -4.52 14.52 26.34
C MET A 1 -3.40 13.59 25.88
N ALA A 2 -3.05 12.53 26.63
CA ALA A 2 -1.98 11.59 26.25
C ALA A 2 -2.22 10.90 24.88
N GLU A 3 -3.46 10.47 24.60
CA GLU A 3 -3.84 9.85 23.32
C GLU A 3 -3.71 10.81 22.12
N TYR A 4 -3.92 12.11 22.33
CA TYR A 4 -3.77 13.16 21.30
C TYR A 4 -2.30 13.41 20.96
N TYR A 5 -1.42 13.46 21.97
CA TYR A 5 0.03 13.57 21.74
C TYR A 5 0.61 12.30 21.10
N LEU A 6 0.10 11.12 21.43
CA LEU A 6 0.49 9.85 20.82
C LEU A 6 0.12 9.78 19.33
N SER A 7 -1.09 10.20 18.98
CA SER A 7 -1.56 10.20 17.58
C SER A 7 -0.86 11.27 16.74
N ILE A 8 -0.58 12.46 17.28
CA ILE A 8 0.25 13.47 16.62
C ILE A 8 1.69 13.00 16.47
N GLY A 9 2.27 12.42 17.53
CA GLY A 9 3.62 11.87 17.50
C GLY A 9 3.77 10.77 16.45
N LEU A 10 2.80 9.85 16.38
CA LEU A 10 2.73 8.82 15.34
C LEU A 10 2.64 9.44 13.94
N GLY A 11 1.78 10.43 13.73
CA GLY A 11 1.64 11.12 12.45
C GLY A 11 2.95 11.78 11.98
N ILE A 12 3.68 12.43 12.89
CA ILE A 12 4.99 13.04 12.61
C ILE A 12 6.03 11.97 12.26
N VAL A 13 6.06 10.85 13.00
CA VAL A 13 6.96 9.74 12.72
C VAL A 13 6.67 9.12 11.35
N ILE A 14 5.40 8.89 11.03
CA ILE A 14 4.99 8.35 9.72
C ILE A 14 5.41 9.31 8.59
N LEU A 15 5.16 10.62 8.75
CA LEU A 15 5.57 11.62 7.76
C LEU A 15 7.10 11.71 7.62
N ALA A 16 7.85 11.62 8.72
CA ALA A 16 9.30 11.64 8.71
C ALA A 16 9.89 10.39 8.03
N VAL A 17 9.35 9.21 8.33
CA VAL A 17 9.74 7.95 7.69
C VAL A 17 9.40 7.98 6.20
N LEU A 18 8.23 8.48 5.80
CA LEU A 18 7.86 8.62 4.39
C LEU A 18 8.77 9.62 3.66
N ALA A 19 9.06 10.78 4.26
CA ALA A 19 9.96 11.77 3.68
C ALA A 19 11.39 11.22 3.55
N PHE A 20 11.83 10.40 4.50
CA PHE A 20 13.12 9.72 4.47
C PHE A 20 13.17 8.62 3.40
N ASP A 21 12.13 7.80 3.28
CA ASP A 21 12.03 6.74 2.27
C ASP A 21 12.04 7.34 0.85
N LEU A 22 11.23 8.38 0.60
CA LEU A 22 11.22 9.10 -0.68
C LEU A 22 12.52 9.88 -0.96
N GLY A 23 13.15 10.43 0.09
CA GLY A 23 14.38 11.22 -0.04
C GLY A 23 15.65 10.38 -0.22
N MET A 24 15.72 9.20 0.41
CA MET A 24 16.91 8.36 0.45
C MET A 24 16.95 7.34 -0.71
N PHE A 25 15.81 6.85 -1.21
CA PHE A 25 15.74 5.90 -2.34
C PHE A 25 15.98 6.54 -3.72
N GLN A 26 16.69 7.67 -3.78
CA GLN A 26 17.16 8.30 -5.02
C GLN A 26 18.32 7.56 -5.71
N ARG A 27 18.83 6.46 -5.14
CA ARG A 27 20.07 5.84 -5.59
C ARG A 27 19.92 4.34 -5.77
N HIS A 28 20.07 3.92 -7.03
CA HIS A 28 20.25 2.56 -7.53
C HIS A 28 19.00 1.82 -7.99
N ALA A 29 18.51 2.23 -9.16
CA ALA A 29 17.81 1.33 -10.07
C ALA A 29 18.81 0.32 -10.64
N HIS A 30 19.02 -0.80 -9.94
CA HIS A 30 19.57 -1.97 -10.61
C HIS A 30 18.44 -2.53 -11.48
N THR A 31 18.69 -2.68 -12.77
CA THR A 31 17.80 -3.40 -13.69
C THR A 31 17.75 -4.87 -13.28
N LEU A 32 17.01 -5.18 -12.22
CA LEU A 32 16.74 -6.55 -11.85
C LEU A 32 15.91 -7.14 -12.98
N SER A 33 16.47 -8.13 -13.66
CA SER A 33 15.72 -8.97 -14.60
C SER A 33 14.41 -9.40 -13.93
N MET A 34 13.30 -9.39 -14.66
CA MET A 34 11.98 -9.81 -14.17
C MET A 34 12.04 -11.14 -13.39
N ARG A 35 12.90 -12.07 -13.83
CA ARG A 35 13.13 -13.36 -13.17
C ARG A 35 13.76 -13.23 -11.79
N ALA A 36 14.74 -12.33 -11.64
CA ALA A 36 15.37 -12.04 -10.37
C ALA A 36 14.40 -11.34 -9.41
N ALA A 37 13.57 -10.42 -9.91
CA ALA A 37 12.56 -9.73 -9.11
C ALA A 37 11.49 -10.70 -8.57
N ILE A 38 11.00 -11.61 -9.41
CA ILE A 38 10.06 -12.66 -8.98
C ILE A 38 10.73 -13.58 -7.94
N GLY A 39 11.98 -14.00 -8.17
CA GLY A 39 12.72 -14.84 -7.22
C GLY A 39 12.86 -14.19 -5.85
N TRP A 40 13.21 -12.90 -5.80
CA TRP A 40 13.27 -12.12 -4.57
C TRP A 40 11.91 -11.99 -3.88
N SER A 41 10.83 -11.73 -4.63
CA SER A 41 9.48 -11.66 -4.07
C SER A 41 9.05 -12.99 -3.44
N VAL A 42 9.27 -14.11 -4.14
CA VAL A 42 8.94 -15.45 -3.63
C VAL A 42 9.77 -15.77 -2.38
N PHE A 43 11.06 -15.43 -2.38
CA PHE A 43 11.92 -15.62 -1.22
C PHE A 43 11.38 -14.90 0.03
N TRP A 44 11.03 -13.63 -0.10
CA TRP A 44 10.48 -12.85 1.02
C TRP A 44 9.11 -13.33 1.49
N ILE A 45 8.25 -13.76 0.56
CA ILE A 45 6.96 -14.38 0.90
C ILE A 45 7.16 -15.68 1.67
N ALA A 46 8.04 -16.56 1.19
CA ALA A 46 8.35 -17.81 1.86
C ALA A 46 8.93 -17.57 3.27
N PHE A 47 9.81 -16.59 3.41
CA PHE A 47 10.37 -16.19 4.70
C PHE A 47 9.28 -15.73 5.68
N ALA A 48 8.34 -14.87 5.22
CA ALA A 48 7.21 -14.43 6.03
C ALA A 48 6.29 -15.59 6.46
N LEU A 49 6.06 -16.57 5.57
CA LEU A 49 5.26 -17.76 5.88
C LEU A 49 5.94 -18.69 6.89
N VAL A 50 7.26 -18.88 6.78
CA VAL A 50 8.05 -19.64 7.76
C VAL A 50 7.99 -18.96 9.12
N PHE A 51 8.11 -17.63 9.16
CA PHE A 51 7.96 -16.87 10.39
C PHE A 51 6.55 -16.99 10.98
N ASN A 52 5.52 -16.92 10.14
CA ASN A 52 4.14 -17.16 10.57
C ASN A 52 3.93 -18.55 11.18
N LEU A 53 4.58 -19.58 10.60
CA LEU A 53 4.56 -20.93 11.16
C LEU A 53 5.24 -20.98 12.53
N ALA A 54 6.33 -20.24 12.73
CA ALA A 54 6.95 -20.11 14.04
C ALA A 54 5.98 -19.46 15.05
N ILE A 55 5.28 -18.38 14.67
CA ILE A 55 4.24 -17.77 15.53
C ILE A 55 3.16 -18.79 15.88
N TYR A 56 2.70 -19.56 14.89
CA TYR A 56 1.67 -20.59 15.10
C TYR A 56 2.09 -21.63 16.15
N VAL A 57 3.36 -22.04 16.15
CA VAL A 57 3.88 -23.05 17.09
C VAL A 57 4.19 -22.46 18.48
N TYR A 58 4.79 -21.27 18.55
CA TYR A 58 5.31 -20.73 19.82
C TYR A 58 4.34 -19.79 20.55
N VAL A 59 3.47 -19.09 19.82
CA VAL A 59 2.55 -18.08 20.39
C VAL A 59 1.11 -18.57 20.33
N GLY A 60 0.73 -19.21 19.22
CA GLY A 60 -0.57 -19.83 19.02
C GLY A 60 -1.25 -19.40 17.73
N LYS A 61 -2.41 -20.01 17.48
CA LYS A 61 -3.15 -19.86 16.22
C LYS A 61 -3.70 -18.45 15.98
N GLU A 62 -4.18 -17.78 17.03
CA GLU A 62 -4.81 -16.47 16.92
C GLU A 62 -3.81 -15.41 16.46
N SER A 63 -2.67 -15.29 17.13
CA SER A 63 -1.60 -14.36 16.73
C SER A 63 -0.99 -14.68 15.36
N ALA A 64 -0.94 -15.95 14.96
CA ALA A 64 -0.52 -16.32 13.61
C ALA A 64 -1.54 -15.86 12.55
N LEU A 65 -2.85 -15.95 12.83
CA LEU A 65 -3.87 -15.44 11.92
C LEU A 65 -3.83 -13.91 11.84
N GLU A 66 -3.61 -13.22 12.95
CA GLU A 66 -3.43 -11.76 12.97
C GLU A 66 -2.22 -11.33 12.14
N PHE A 67 -1.06 -11.99 12.33
CA PHE A 67 0.15 -11.73 11.56
C PHE A 67 -0.07 -11.98 10.07
N LEU A 68 -0.63 -13.13 9.71
CA LEU A 68 -0.86 -13.49 8.30
C LEU A 68 -1.85 -12.52 7.64
N SER A 69 -2.92 -12.15 8.35
CA SER A 69 -3.93 -11.21 7.83
C SER A 69 -3.33 -9.82 7.63
N GLY A 70 -2.56 -9.31 8.61
CA GLY A 70 -1.83 -8.06 8.49
C GLY A 70 -0.85 -8.08 7.32
N TYR A 71 -0.04 -9.13 7.21
CA TYR A 71 0.91 -9.30 6.12
C TYR A 71 0.24 -9.30 4.74
N LEU A 72 -0.88 -10.01 4.59
CA LEU A 72 -1.63 -10.04 3.33
C LEU A 72 -2.23 -8.68 2.99
N VAL A 73 -2.77 -7.94 3.97
CA VAL A 73 -3.28 -6.59 3.78
C VAL A 73 -2.16 -5.64 3.33
N GLU A 74 -1.01 -5.66 4.01
CA GLU A 74 0.15 -4.83 3.64
C GLU A 74 0.69 -5.15 2.25
N LYS A 75 0.77 -6.45 1.90
CA LYS A 75 1.20 -6.87 0.56
C LYS A 75 0.19 -6.47 -0.51
N SER A 76 -1.10 -6.59 -0.24
CA SER A 76 -2.16 -6.21 -1.20
C SER A 76 -2.13 -4.70 -1.46
N LEU A 77 -1.98 -3.87 -0.41
CA LEU A 77 -1.83 -2.42 -0.54
C LEU A 77 -0.56 -2.03 -1.33
N SER A 78 0.53 -2.77 -1.16
CA SER A 78 1.77 -2.53 -1.90
C SER A 78 1.63 -2.85 -3.40
N VAL A 79 0.95 -3.95 -3.73
CA VAL A 79 0.72 -4.39 -5.12
C VAL A 79 -0.28 -3.49 -5.84
N ASP A 80 -1.34 -3.05 -5.17
CA ASP A 80 -2.35 -2.11 -5.71
C ASP A 80 -1.69 -0.80 -6.18
N ASN A 81 -0.83 -0.23 -5.34
CA ASN A 81 -0.05 0.97 -5.69
C ASN A 81 0.85 0.74 -6.91
N LEU A 82 1.56 -0.40 -6.98
CA LEU A 82 2.45 -0.72 -8.11
C LEU A 82 1.66 -0.89 -9.42
N PHE A 83 0.49 -1.50 -9.37
CA PHE A 83 -0.35 -1.71 -10.55
C PHE A 83 -0.80 -0.39 -11.18
N VAL A 84 -1.24 0.58 -10.37
CA VAL A 84 -1.61 1.92 -10.85
C VAL A 84 -0.43 2.58 -11.57
N PHE A 85 0.78 2.51 -11.01
CA PHE A 85 1.98 3.07 -11.66
C PHE A 85 2.30 2.38 -12.99
N LEU A 86 2.21 1.05 -13.06
CA LEU A 86 2.42 0.31 -14.31
C LEU A 86 1.41 0.70 -15.40
N LEU A 87 0.13 0.85 -15.03
CA LEU A 87 -0.92 1.26 -15.95
C LEU A 87 -0.67 2.68 -16.48
N ILE A 88 -0.28 3.61 -15.61
CA ILE A 88 0.09 4.98 -15.99
C ILE A 88 1.31 4.97 -16.94
N PHE A 89 2.38 4.25 -16.61
CA PHE A 89 3.58 4.17 -17.47
C PHE A 89 3.27 3.56 -18.85
N THR A 90 2.41 2.55 -18.88
CA THR A 90 1.98 1.90 -20.13
C THR A 90 1.11 2.84 -20.97
N TYR A 91 0.14 3.51 -20.35
CA TYR A 91 -0.75 4.47 -21.01
C TYR A 91 0.04 5.64 -21.64
N PHE A 92 1.00 6.20 -20.91
CA PHE A 92 1.84 7.31 -21.39
C PHE A 92 3.09 6.87 -22.15
N ARG A 93 3.32 5.56 -22.34
CA ARG A 93 4.50 4.98 -23.01
C ARG A 93 5.82 5.53 -22.48
N VAL A 94 5.97 5.62 -21.15
CA VAL A 94 7.13 6.22 -20.50
C VAL A 94 8.38 5.33 -20.69
N PRO A 95 9.47 5.84 -21.29
CA PRO A 95 10.72 5.10 -21.44
C PRO A 95 11.30 4.67 -20.09
N SER A 96 11.89 3.47 -20.04
CA SER A 96 12.43 2.84 -18.81
C SER A 96 13.44 3.71 -18.05
N GLU A 97 14.23 4.51 -18.76
CA GLU A 97 15.20 5.45 -18.19
C GLU A 97 14.56 6.57 -17.36
N HIS A 98 13.32 6.94 -17.67
CA HIS A 98 12.58 8.01 -16.99
C HIS A 98 11.59 7.49 -15.95
N GLN A 99 11.26 6.18 -15.96
CA GLN A 99 10.29 5.58 -15.04
C GLN A 99 10.65 5.84 -13.58
N HIS A 100 11.92 5.77 -13.18
CA HIS A 100 12.32 6.04 -11.79
C HIS A 100 11.99 7.48 -11.35
N LYS A 101 12.29 8.48 -12.20
CA LYS A 101 12.00 9.88 -11.88
C LYS A 101 10.50 10.14 -11.79
N VAL A 102 9.73 9.59 -12.74
CA VAL A 102 8.27 9.72 -12.75
C VAL A 102 7.65 8.98 -11.57
N LEU A 103 8.19 7.82 -11.19
CA LEU A 103 7.75 7.04 -10.04
C LEU A 103 7.91 7.83 -8.73
N VAL A 104 9.06 8.48 -8.51
CA VAL A 104 9.30 9.25 -7.29
C VAL A 104 8.32 10.43 -7.17
N TRP A 105 8.17 11.22 -8.25
CA TRP A 105 7.20 12.32 -8.26
C TRP A 105 5.75 11.83 -8.16
N GLY A 106 5.46 10.67 -8.76
CA GLY A 106 4.17 10.00 -8.68
C GLY A 106 3.82 9.52 -7.27
N ILE A 107 4.76 8.86 -6.57
CA ILE A 107 4.60 8.41 -5.18
C ILE A 107 4.44 9.63 -4.25
N ALA A 108 5.26 10.67 -4.42
CA ALA A 108 5.13 11.91 -3.65
C ALA A 108 3.73 12.53 -3.83
N GLY A 109 3.28 12.68 -5.08
CA GLY A 109 1.94 13.16 -5.40
C GLY A 109 0.83 12.26 -4.84
N ALA A 110 0.97 10.94 -4.97
CA ALA A 110 -0.01 9.98 -4.47
C ALA A 110 -0.15 10.01 -2.95
N ILE A 111 0.96 10.12 -2.20
CA ILE A 111 0.94 10.26 -0.74
C ILE A 111 0.23 11.54 -0.33
N VAL A 112 0.53 12.67 -1.00
CA VAL A 112 -0.12 13.95 -0.72
C VAL A 112 -1.61 13.89 -1.02
N MET A 113 -1.99 13.37 -2.19
CA MET A 113 -3.39 13.20 -2.57
C MET A 113 -4.13 12.27 -1.61
N ARG A 114 -3.49 11.16 -1.20
CA ARG A 114 -4.05 10.22 -0.23
C ARG A 114 -4.26 10.89 1.12
N GLY A 115 -3.28 11.64 1.62
CA GLY A 115 -3.41 12.41 2.87
C GLY A 115 -4.54 13.44 2.81
N LEU A 116 -4.64 14.17 1.70
CA LEU A 116 -5.67 15.18 1.48
C LEU A 116 -7.08 14.57 1.39
N LEU A 117 -7.24 13.49 0.62
CA LEU A 117 -8.51 12.76 0.51
C LEU A 117 -8.95 12.15 1.85
N ILE A 118 -8.02 11.61 2.64
CA ILE A 118 -8.31 11.09 3.98
C ILE A 118 -8.75 12.24 4.91
N TYR A 119 -7.97 13.33 4.96
CA TYR A 119 -8.26 14.47 5.83
C TYR A 119 -9.63 15.09 5.51
N LEU A 120 -9.88 15.40 4.24
CA LEU A 120 -11.16 15.95 3.79
C LEU A 120 -12.29 14.94 3.98
N GLY A 121 -12.05 13.66 3.67
CA GLY A 121 -13.04 12.59 3.80
C GLY A 121 -13.51 12.41 5.24
N ILE A 122 -12.61 12.45 6.22
CA ILE A 122 -12.95 12.36 7.64
C ILE A 122 -13.87 13.52 8.05
N GLN A 123 -13.51 14.76 7.69
CA GLN A 123 -14.34 15.93 8.02
C GLN A 123 -15.74 15.86 7.37
N LEU A 124 -15.81 15.36 6.14
CA LEU A 124 -17.07 15.19 5.41
C LEU A 124 -17.96 14.12 6.06
N ILE A 125 -17.36 13.02 6.50
CA ILE A 125 -18.05 11.92 7.20
C ILE A 125 -18.57 12.37 8.57
N GLU A 126 -17.76 13.12 9.34
CA GLU A 126 -18.18 13.68 10.63
C GLU A 126 -19.38 14.63 10.48
N SER A 127 -19.38 15.42 9.40
CA SER A 127 -20.48 16.36 9.09
C SER A 127 -21.73 15.66 8.57
N TYR A 128 -21.59 14.56 7.82
CA TYR A 128 -22.68 13.87 7.14
C TYR A 128 -22.60 12.35 7.30
N HIS A 129 -23.25 11.82 8.35
CA HIS A 129 -23.22 10.40 8.67
C HIS A 129 -23.81 9.49 7.58
N TRP A 130 -24.72 10.00 6.74
CA TRP A 130 -25.26 9.25 5.60
C TRP A 130 -24.19 8.97 4.52
N LEU A 131 -23.16 9.82 4.45
CA LEU A 131 -22.08 9.71 3.48
C LEU A 131 -21.23 8.47 3.72
N THR A 132 -21.11 7.99 4.96
CA THR A 132 -20.43 6.73 5.31
C THR A 132 -21.08 5.54 4.61
N TYR A 133 -22.41 5.48 4.59
CA TYR A 133 -23.14 4.41 3.92
C TYR A 133 -22.96 4.47 2.40
N LEU A 134 -22.96 5.68 1.82
CA LEU A 134 -22.71 5.87 0.40
C LEU A 134 -21.30 5.45 0.00
N LEU A 135 -20.29 5.91 0.74
CA LEU A 135 -18.88 5.60 0.48
C LEU A 135 -18.62 4.10 0.66
N GLY A 136 -19.16 3.50 1.71
CA GLY A 136 -19.09 2.06 1.97
C GLY A 136 -19.76 1.23 0.87
N ALA A 137 -20.98 1.59 0.46
CA ALA A 137 -21.68 0.93 -0.64
C ALA A 137 -20.91 1.06 -1.96
N PHE A 138 -20.35 2.25 -2.23
CA PHE A 138 -19.52 2.49 -3.41
C PHE A 138 -18.27 1.60 -3.40
N LEU A 139 -17.58 1.48 -2.26
CA LEU A 139 -16.39 0.62 -2.10
C LEU A 139 -16.73 -0.87 -2.27
N VAL A 140 -17.86 -1.34 -1.74
CA VAL A 140 -18.33 -2.71 -1.94
C VAL A 140 -18.64 -2.96 -3.41
N PHE A 141 -19.33 -2.02 -4.07
CA PHE A 141 -19.65 -2.13 -5.49
C PHE A 141 -18.41 -2.17 -6.37
N THR A 142 -17.44 -1.27 -6.16
CA THR A 142 -16.19 -1.27 -6.93
C THR A 142 -15.35 -2.50 -6.63
N GLY A 143 -15.29 -2.94 -5.38
CA GLY A 143 -14.62 -4.18 -4.98
C GLY A 143 -15.17 -5.41 -5.70
N ILE A 144 -16.50 -5.57 -5.73
CA ILE A 144 -17.17 -6.65 -6.46
C ILE A 144 -16.89 -6.55 -7.96
N LYS A 145 -17.00 -5.35 -8.55
CA LYS A 145 -16.75 -5.13 -9.98
C LYS A 145 -15.32 -5.46 -10.39
N THR A 146 -14.33 -5.11 -9.57
CA THR A 146 -12.92 -5.43 -9.85
C THR A 146 -12.66 -6.93 -9.70
N ALA A 147 -13.25 -7.58 -8.69
CA ALA A 147 -13.12 -9.02 -8.48
C ALA A 147 -13.73 -9.84 -9.63
N THR A 148 -14.87 -9.42 -10.18
CA THR A 148 -15.52 -10.11 -11.31
C THR A 148 -14.84 -9.83 -12.65
N LYS A 149 -14.28 -8.62 -12.86
CA LYS A 149 -13.57 -8.29 -14.11
C LYS A 149 -12.25 -9.03 -14.28
N SER A 150 -11.59 -9.43 -13.18
CA SER A 150 -10.36 -10.23 -13.24
C SER A 150 -10.56 -11.70 -13.63
N MET A 151 -11.79 -12.14 -13.92
CA MET A 151 -12.12 -13.51 -14.32
C MET A 151 -12.45 -13.65 -15.82
N ASP A 152 -12.41 -12.56 -16.59
CA ASP A 152 -12.85 -12.52 -18.00
C ASP A 152 -11.73 -12.12 -18.99
N ASP A 153 -10.49 -11.91 -18.51
CA ASP A 153 -9.28 -11.65 -19.32
C ASP A 153 -8.17 -12.68 -19.03
#